data_AF-A0A9N9EFD3-F1
#
_entry.id   AF-A0A9N9EFD3-F1
#
_cell.length_a   1.000
_cell.length_b   1.000
_cell.length_c   1.000
_cell.angle_alpha   90.00
_cell.angle_beta   90.00
_cell.angle_gamma   90.00
#
_symmetry.space_group_name_H-M   'P 1'
#
loop_
_entity.id
_entity.type
_entity.pdbx_description
1 polymer ?
#
loop_
_entity_poly.entity_id
_entity_poly.type
_entity_poly.pdbx_seq_one_letter_code
_entity_poly.pdbx_strand_id
1 'polypeptide(L)'
;MELILNNISYSEALNIKDINTFDSIIKSSLPSNYKYMVDLIEQISSYEFLGAYEKPFKSEFHIDINTFEDVKSWLQQFMDLHKVTIHVTSFRPVSVETKNAIFKLFDVEHGPNSAYHTYWEQMQLRYKNDEEMLADRALFPHKNDIKYLYKTIVTSI
;
A
#
# COMPACT_ATOMS: atom_id res chain seq x y z
N MET A 1 41.25 26.40 11.79
CA MET A 1 40.46 25.85 12.91
C MET A 1 39.31 25.08 12.27
N GLU A 2 39.40 23.77 12.45
CA GLU A 2 38.55 22.64 12.06
C GLU A 2 37.69 22.66 10.79
N LEU A 3 38.26 22.02 9.76
CA LEU A 3 37.57 21.10 8.87
C LEU A 3 36.89 19.98 9.68
N ILE A 4 35.60 19.75 9.45
CA ILE A 4 34.98 18.44 9.66
C ILE A 4 34.50 17.96 8.28
N LEU A 5 35.42 17.27 7.59
CA LEU A 5 35.08 16.21 6.66
C LEU A 5 34.62 15.03 7.51
N ASN A 6 33.45 14.45 7.25
CA ASN A 6 33.24 13.03 7.55
C ASN A 6 32.16 12.41 6.66
N ASN A 7 32.66 11.55 5.76
CA ASN A 7 32.06 10.35 5.21
C ASN A 7 31.07 10.49 4.04
N ILE A 8 31.62 10.97 2.92
CA ILE A 8 31.22 10.41 1.61
C ILE A 8 31.74 8.97 1.57
N SER A 9 30.89 8.01 1.91
CA SER A 9 31.14 6.60 1.58
C SER A 9 30.80 6.41 0.11
N TYR A 10 31.82 6.51 -0.74
CA TYR A 10 31.78 6.00 -2.10
C TYR A 10 31.55 4.48 -2.07
N SER A 11 30.29 4.04 -2.16
CA SER A 11 30.00 2.83 -2.94
C SER A 11 29.72 3.29 -4.37
N GLU A 12 30.84 3.60 -5.04
CA GLU A 12 31.03 3.66 -6.48
C GLU A 12 30.04 4.52 -7.28
N ALA A 13 30.61 5.52 -7.95
CA ALA A 13 29.97 6.23 -9.04
C ALA A 13 29.14 5.27 -9.90
N LEU A 14 27.82 5.26 -9.71
CA LEU A 14 26.86 4.74 -10.68
C LEU A 14 27.27 5.41 -11.99
N ASN A 15 27.87 4.62 -12.87
CA ASN A 15 28.49 5.11 -14.07
C ASN A 15 27.42 5.91 -14.82
N ILE A 16 27.75 7.02 -15.50
CA ILE A 16 26.73 7.82 -16.20
C ILE A 16 25.94 6.94 -17.20
N LYS A 17 26.55 5.84 -17.67
CA LYS A 17 25.86 4.75 -18.40
C LYS A 17 24.86 3.97 -17.56
N ASP A 18 25.20 3.60 -16.33
CA ASP A 18 24.31 2.87 -15.42
C ASP A 18 23.11 3.72 -15.02
N ILE A 19 23.28 5.02 -14.73
CA ILE A 19 22.14 5.93 -14.42
C ILE A 19 21.16 5.98 -15.59
N ASN A 20 21.63 6.23 -16.81
CA ASN A 20 20.78 6.25 -18.01
C ASN A 20 20.13 4.89 -18.30
N THR A 21 20.82 3.79 -17.95
CA THR A 21 20.31 2.43 -18.12
C THR A 21 19.22 2.12 -17.09
N PHE A 22 19.42 2.48 -15.83
CA PHE A 22 18.42 2.33 -14.77
C PHE A 22 17.17 3.18 -15.03
N ASP A 23 17.36 4.41 -15.51
CA ASP A 23 16.26 5.29 -15.92
C ASP A 23 15.41 4.65 -17.04
N SER A 24 16.07 3.99 -18.00
CA SER A 24 15.41 3.24 -19.07
C SER A 24 14.69 1.99 -18.54
N ILE A 25 15.33 1.23 -17.64
CA ILE A 25 14.75 0.02 -17.04
C ILE A 25 13.48 0.38 -16.27
N ILE A 26 13.54 1.42 -15.43
CA ILE A 26 12.37 1.87 -14.66
C ILE A 26 11.26 2.37 -15.58
N LYS A 27 11.59 3.20 -16.58
CA LYS A 27 10.58 3.66 -17.55
C LYS A 27 9.90 2.50 -18.28
N SER A 28 10.64 1.43 -18.59
CA SER A 28 10.06 0.21 -19.20
C SER A 28 9.29 -0.67 -18.21
N SER A 29 9.52 -0.49 -16.90
CA SER A 29 8.89 -1.26 -15.82
C SER A 29 7.66 -0.56 -15.25
N LEU A 30 7.25 0.59 -15.81
CA LEU A 30 6.12 1.38 -15.34
C LEU A 30 5.10 1.58 -16.47
N PRO A 31 3.80 1.64 -16.15
CA PRO A 31 2.76 1.97 -17.12
C PRO A 31 3.06 3.27 -17.87
N SER A 32 2.92 3.23 -19.20
CA SER A 32 3.10 4.41 -20.05
C SER A 32 1.97 5.44 -19.85
N ASN A 33 2.21 6.69 -20.24
CA ASN A 33 1.26 7.82 -20.20
C ASN A 33 0.98 8.44 -18.81
N TYR A 34 1.77 8.08 -17.80
CA TYR A 34 1.72 8.73 -16.49
C TYR A 34 3.01 9.53 -16.24
N LYS A 35 2.92 10.55 -15.40
CA LYS A 35 4.09 11.28 -14.93
C LYS A 35 4.57 10.65 -13.63
N TYR A 36 5.87 10.40 -13.56
CA TYR A 36 6.52 9.79 -12.41
C TYR A 36 7.57 10.73 -11.84
N MET A 37 7.71 10.69 -10.53
CA MET A 37 8.86 11.21 -9.81
C MET A 37 9.56 10.02 -9.16
N VAL A 38 10.76 9.69 -9.61
CA VAL A 38 11.55 8.60 -9.03
C VAL A 38 12.37 9.17 -7.89
N ASP A 39 12.14 8.68 -6.68
CA ASP A 39 12.81 9.16 -5.47
C ASP A 39 14.07 8.35 -5.19
N LEU A 40 14.00 7.04 -5.47
CA LEU A 40 15.07 6.11 -5.15
C LEU A 40 15.19 5.03 -6.21
N ILE A 41 16.45 4.71 -6.53
CA ILE A 41 16.82 3.53 -7.30
C ILE A 41 18.06 2.94 -6.63
N GLU A 42 17.96 1.71 -6.18
CA GLU A 42 19.05 0.99 -5.55
C GLU A 42 19.21 -0.35 -6.26
N GLN A 43 20.43 -0.66 -6.71
CA GLN A 43 20.75 -2.01 -7.13
C GLN A 43 20.85 -2.89 -5.89
N ILE A 44 20.17 -4.03 -5.90
CA ILE A 44 20.19 -4.99 -4.79
C ILE A 44 20.97 -6.24 -5.18
N SER A 45 21.40 -7.01 -4.20
CA SER A 45 22.11 -8.25 -4.48
C SER A 45 21.15 -9.32 -4.99
N SER A 46 21.63 -10.22 -5.85
CA SER A 46 20.86 -11.40 -6.28
C SER A 46 20.54 -12.38 -5.13
N TYR A 47 21.20 -12.23 -3.98
CA TYR A 47 20.91 -13.03 -2.78
C TYR A 47 19.70 -12.50 -2.01
N GLU A 48 19.39 -11.21 -2.12
CA GLU A 48 18.22 -10.57 -1.51
C GLU A 48 16.95 -10.77 -2.34
N PHE A 49 17.11 -11.00 -3.65
CA PHE A 49 16.01 -11.28 -4.56
C PHE A 49 16.26 -12.59 -5.31
N LEU A 50 15.61 -13.67 -4.87
CA LEU A 50 15.66 -15.00 -5.50
C LEU A 50 14.91 -15.08 -6.85
N GLY A 51 14.69 -13.95 -7.53
CA GLY A 51 13.97 -13.86 -8.80
C GLY A 51 14.88 -13.60 -10.01
N ALA A 52 14.36 -13.86 -11.20
CA ALA A 52 15.09 -14.06 -12.46
C ALA A 52 15.70 -12.82 -13.14
N TYR A 53 15.94 -11.71 -12.44
CA TYR A 53 16.60 -10.55 -13.03
C TYR A 53 18.12 -10.66 -12.92
N GLU A 54 18.84 -10.52 -14.03
CA GLU A 54 20.32 -10.52 -14.06
C GLU A 54 20.92 -9.41 -13.17
N LYS A 55 20.17 -8.31 -12.96
CA LYS A 55 20.52 -7.21 -12.06
C LYS A 55 19.26 -6.74 -11.32
N PRO A 56 18.96 -7.31 -10.14
CA PRO A 56 17.78 -6.90 -9.39
C PRO A 56 17.98 -5.50 -8.82
N PHE A 57 16.88 -4.77 -8.69
CA PHE A 57 16.86 -3.42 -8.15
C PHE A 57 15.61 -3.19 -7.31
N LYS A 58 15.71 -2.25 -6.38
CA LYS A 58 14.60 -1.66 -5.65
C LYS A 58 14.41 -0.23 -6.14
N SER A 59 13.16 0.20 -6.27
CA SER A 59 12.86 1.60 -6.58
C SER A 59 11.67 2.10 -5.76
N GLU A 60 11.73 3.38 -5.41
CA GLU A 60 10.63 4.14 -4.83
C GLU A 60 10.30 5.29 -5.77
N PHE A 61 9.02 5.46 -6.07
CA PHE A 61 8.53 6.47 -7.00
C PHE A 61 7.13 6.94 -6.62
N HIS A 62 6.84 8.18 -6.98
CA HIS A 62 5.50 8.77 -6.93
C HIS A 62 4.94 8.91 -8.34
N ILE A 63 3.61 8.92 -8.43
CA ILE A 63 2.87 9.05 -9.67
C ILE A 63 1.88 10.19 -9.53
N ASP A 64 1.83 11.07 -10.53
CA ASP A 64 0.85 12.14 -10.60
C ASP A 64 -0.49 11.57 -11.09
N ILE A 65 -1.37 11.25 -10.14
CA ILE A 65 -2.72 10.72 -10.40
C ILE A 65 -3.72 11.48 -9.52
N ASN A 66 -4.77 12.00 -10.15
CA ASN A 66 -5.73 12.90 -9.50
C ASN A 66 -7.10 12.27 -9.23
N THR A 67 -7.42 11.12 -9.83
CA THR A 67 -8.71 10.46 -9.65
C THR A 67 -8.56 8.99 -9.24
N PHE A 68 -9.55 8.47 -8.52
CA PHE A 68 -9.57 7.06 -8.12
C PHE A 68 -9.68 6.10 -9.31
N GLU A 69 -10.31 6.54 -10.41
CA GLU A 69 -10.44 5.72 -11.61
C GLU A 69 -9.10 5.60 -12.35
N ASP A 70 -8.32 6.69 -12.38
CA ASP A 70 -6.96 6.67 -12.92
C ASP A 70 -6.04 5.78 -12.07
N VAL A 71 -6.22 5.74 -10.75
CA VAL A 71 -5.48 4.81 -9.87
C VAL A 71 -5.78 3.36 -10.23
N LYS A 72 -7.06 3.01 -10.45
CA LYS A 72 -7.42 1.65 -10.88
C LYS A 72 -6.85 1.31 -12.25
N SER A 73 -6.95 2.24 -13.21
CA SER A 73 -6.41 2.06 -14.56
C SER A 73 -4.90 1.85 -14.52
N TRP A 74 -4.18 2.64 -13.72
CA TRP A 74 -2.75 2.49 -13.52
C TRP A 74 -2.40 1.13 -12.91
N LEU A 75 -3.09 0.74 -11.83
CA LEU A 75 -2.88 -0.55 -11.16
C LEU A 75 -3.13 -1.72 -12.10
N GLN A 76 -4.19 -1.67 -12.91
CA GLN A 76 -4.48 -2.70 -13.91
C GLN A 76 -3.36 -2.81 -14.94
N GLN A 77 -2.90 -1.69 -15.50
CA GLN A 77 -1.79 -1.68 -16.45
C GLN A 77 -0.49 -2.22 -15.83
N PHE A 78 -0.22 -1.89 -14.56
CA PHE A 78 0.96 -2.38 -13.85
C PHE A 78 0.89 -3.90 -13.62
N MET A 79 -0.28 -4.40 -13.18
CA MET A 79 -0.54 -5.83 -13.03
C MET A 79 -0.38 -6.59 -14.35
N ASP A 80 -0.92 -6.04 -15.44
CA ASP A 80 -0.83 -6.65 -16.77
C ASP A 80 0.61 -6.65 -17.31
N LEU A 81 1.39 -5.62 -17.03
CA LEU A 81 2.80 -5.50 -17.43
C LEU A 81 3.66 -6.55 -16.75
N HIS A 82 3.54 -6.68 -15.43
CA HIS A 82 4.39 -7.56 -14.63
C HIS A 82 3.81 -8.96 -14.40
N LYS A 83 2.59 -9.21 -14.87
CA LYS A 83 1.84 -10.46 -14.62
C LYS A 83 1.71 -10.75 -13.13
N VAL A 84 1.45 -9.71 -12.34
CA VAL A 84 1.24 -9.77 -10.89
C VAL A 84 -0.21 -9.44 -10.57
N THR A 85 -0.70 -9.96 -9.46
CA THR A 85 -2.00 -9.57 -8.89
C THR A 85 -1.77 -8.67 -7.69
N ILE A 86 -2.32 -7.46 -7.71
CA ILE A 86 -2.28 -6.50 -6.62
C ILE A 86 -3.70 -6.28 -6.12
N HIS A 87 -3.96 -6.63 -4.87
CA HIS A 87 -5.25 -6.39 -4.24
C HIS A 87 -5.31 -4.96 -3.71
N VAL A 88 -6.13 -4.11 -4.34
CA VAL A 88 -6.31 -2.69 -3.97
C VAL A 88 -7.31 -2.58 -2.82
N THR A 89 -6.96 -3.11 -1.66
CA THR A 89 -7.90 -3.28 -0.55
C THR A 89 -7.74 -2.25 0.57
N SER A 90 -6.66 -1.45 0.54
CA SER A 90 -6.26 -0.60 1.67
C SER A 90 -6.79 0.84 1.64
N PHE A 91 -7.35 1.33 0.52
CA PHE A 91 -7.72 2.75 0.37
C PHE A 91 -9.22 3.05 0.43
N ARG A 92 -10.10 2.04 0.44
CA ARG A 92 -11.53 2.31 0.53
C ARG A 92 -11.91 2.70 1.97
N PRO A 93 -12.66 3.79 2.17
CA PRO A 93 -13.19 4.11 3.48
C PRO A 93 -14.15 3.00 3.93
N VAL A 94 -14.23 2.80 5.25
CA VAL A 94 -15.22 1.90 5.84
C VAL A 94 -16.62 2.27 5.33
N SER A 95 -17.35 1.29 4.79
CA SER A 95 -18.67 1.50 4.21
C SER A 95 -19.67 2.02 5.25
N VAL A 96 -20.74 2.67 4.80
CA VAL A 96 -21.79 3.17 5.72
C VAL A 96 -22.49 2.01 6.41
N GLU A 97 -22.73 0.92 5.68
CA GLU A 97 -23.32 -0.32 6.17
C GLU A 97 -22.46 -0.92 7.29
N THR A 98 -21.14 -1.02 7.08
CA THR A 98 -20.20 -1.51 8.09
C THR A 98 -20.11 -0.59 9.30
N LYS A 99 -20.07 0.73 9.10
CA LYS A 99 -20.10 1.71 10.20
C LYS A 99 -21.35 1.53 11.06
N ASN A 100 -22.52 1.44 10.43
CA ASN A 100 -23.80 1.24 11.13
C ASN A 100 -23.83 -0.08 11.90
N ALA A 101 -23.28 -1.16 11.35
CA ALA A 101 -23.17 -2.43 12.05
C ALA A 101 -22.26 -2.33 13.29
N ILE A 102 -21.14 -1.62 13.18
CA ILE A 102 -20.21 -1.39 14.31
C ILE A 102 -20.83 -0.45 15.35
N PHE A 103 -21.57 0.58 14.94
CA PHE A 103 -22.26 1.49 15.86
C PHE A 103 -23.30 0.76 16.72
N LYS A 104 -24.05 -0.19 16.14
CA LYS A 104 -24.95 -1.07 16.92
C LYS A 104 -24.24 -1.88 18.00
N LEU A 105 -22.97 -2.24 17.79
CA LEU A 105 -22.16 -2.91 18.83
C LEU A 105 -21.80 -1.93 19.94
N PHE A 106 -21.50 -0.68 19.61
CA PHE A 106 -21.26 0.34 20.62
C PHE A 106 -22.52 0.68 21.43
N ASP A 107 -23.70 0.67 20.80
CA ASP A 107 -24.99 0.89 21.48
C ASP A 107 -25.29 -0.17 22.54
N VAL A 108 -24.75 -1.38 22.39
CA VAL A 108 -24.85 -2.47 23.39
C VAL A 108 -23.58 -2.59 24.24
N GLU A 109 -22.90 -1.47 24.46
CA GLU A 109 -21.76 -1.28 25.36
C GLU A 109 -20.47 -2.05 25.00
N HIS A 110 -20.31 -2.49 23.75
CA HIS A 110 -19.00 -3.00 23.34
C HIS A 110 -17.96 -1.87 23.31
N GLY A 111 -16.83 -2.09 23.98
CA GLY A 111 -15.63 -1.28 23.74
C GLY A 111 -14.99 -1.58 22.37
N PRO A 112 -14.08 -0.73 21.87
CA PRO A 112 -13.48 -0.85 20.52
C PRO A 112 -12.88 -2.23 20.20
N ASN A 113 -12.19 -2.84 21.16
CA ASN A 113 -11.57 -4.16 20.97
C ASN A 113 -12.63 -5.26 20.89
N SER A 114 -13.66 -5.19 21.74
CA SER A 114 -14.72 -6.19 21.76
C SER A 114 -15.56 -6.11 20.48
N ALA A 115 -15.94 -4.89 20.06
CA ALA A 115 -16.65 -4.66 18.81
C ALA A 115 -15.86 -5.17 17.59
N TYR A 116 -14.53 -4.98 17.56
CA TYR A 116 -13.68 -5.52 16.50
C TYR A 116 -13.80 -7.03 16.37
N HIS A 117 -13.60 -7.77 17.47
CA HIS A 117 -13.63 -9.23 17.43
C HIS A 117 -15.03 -9.77 17.11
N THR A 118 -16.07 -9.20 17.72
CA THR A 118 -17.45 -9.60 17.45
C THR A 118 -17.85 -9.35 15.99
N TYR A 119 -17.52 -8.18 15.43
CA TYR A 119 -17.81 -7.89 14.03
C TYR A 119 -17.01 -8.79 13.08
N TRP A 120 -15.73 -9.01 13.38
CA TRP A 120 -14.86 -9.88 12.59
C TRP A 120 -15.40 -11.31 12.50
N GLU A 121 -15.80 -11.89 13.64
CA GLU A 121 -16.42 -13.22 13.69
C GLU A 121 -17.72 -13.29 12.87
N GLN A 122 -18.59 -12.28 12.99
CA GLN A 122 -19.83 -12.20 12.21
C GLN A 122 -19.56 -12.19 10.71
N MET A 123 -18.55 -11.44 10.27
CA MET A 123 -18.22 -11.35 8.85
C MET A 123 -17.53 -12.62 8.34
N GLN A 124 -16.67 -13.25 9.12
CA GLN A 124 -16.09 -14.56 8.76
C GLN A 124 -17.16 -15.65 8.59
N LEU A 125 -18.17 -15.68 9.48
CA LEU A 125 -19.31 -16.58 9.35
C LEU A 125 -20.14 -16.29 8.10
N ARG A 126 -20.30 -15.00 7.75
CA ARG A 126 -21.08 -14.55 6.58
C ARG A 126 -20.40 -14.92 5.26
N TYR A 127 -19.08 -14.79 5.17
CA TYR A 127 -18.32 -14.92 3.92
C TYR A 127 -17.52 -16.22 3.79
N LYS A 128 -17.59 -17.17 4.75
CA LYS A 128 -17.05 -18.54 4.66
C LYS A 128 -15.66 -18.67 3.96
N ASN A 129 -14.69 -17.85 4.38
CA ASN A 129 -13.31 -17.82 3.84
C ASN A 129 -13.18 -17.31 2.39
N ASP A 130 -14.09 -16.47 1.91
CA ASP A 130 -13.86 -15.68 0.70
C ASP A 130 -12.76 -14.63 0.93
N GLU A 131 -11.51 -14.99 0.59
CA GLU A 131 -10.31 -14.18 0.81
C GLU A 131 -10.39 -12.79 0.18
N GLU A 132 -11.09 -12.64 -0.95
CA GLU A 132 -11.26 -11.35 -1.63
C GLU A 132 -12.15 -10.43 -0.80
N MET A 133 -13.24 -10.96 -0.26
CA MET A 133 -14.13 -10.21 0.64
C MET A 133 -13.45 -9.89 1.97
N LEU A 134 -12.69 -10.84 2.55
CA LEU A 134 -11.96 -10.64 3.80
C LEU A 134 -10.89 -9.54 3.70
N ALA A 135 -10.36 -9.30 2.50
CA ALA A 135 -9.36 -8.28 2.27
C ALA A 135 -9.98 -6.87 2.14
N ASP A 136 -11.24 -6.73 1.72
CA ASP A 136 -11.87 -5.42 1.49
C ASP A 136 -12.09 -4.62 2.79
N ARG A 137 -11.29 -3.56 3.01
CA ARG A 137 -11.41 -2.67 4.17
C ARG A 137 -12.78 -1.99 4.31
N ALA A 138 -13.52 -1.82 3.22
CA ALA A 138 -14.88 -1.27 3.28
C ALA A 138 -15.83 -2.19 4.08
N LEU A 139 -15.56 -3.50 4.07
CA LEU A 139 -16.29 -4.56 4.75
C LEU A 139 -15.56 -5.05 6.01
N PHE A 140 -14.23 -5.12 6.00
CA PHE A 140 -13.35 -5.62 7.06
C PHE A 140 -12.40 -4.51 7.55
N PRO A 141 -12.92 -3.57 8.34
CA PRO A 141 -12.12 -2.45 8.82
C PRO A 141 -11.04 -2.91 9.78
N HIS A 142 -9.90 -2.22 9.76
CA HIS A 142 -8.82 -2.53 10.68
C HIS A 142 -9.18 -2.08 12.11
N LYS A 143 -8.50 -2.66 13.09
CA LYS A 143 -8.66 -2.30 14.50
C LYS A 143 -8.54 -0.80 14.78
N ASN A 144 -7.68 -0.10 14.02
CA ASN A 144 -7.52 1.35 14.14
C ASN A 144 -8.72 2.14 13.61
N ASP A 145 -9.40 1.65 12.57
CA ASP A 145 -10.61 2.26 12.04
C ASP A 145 -11.74 2.24 13.08
N ILE A 146 -11.92 1.10 13.77
CA ILE A 146 -12.92 0.94 14.83
C ILE A 146 -12.62 1.85 16.03
N LYS A 147 -11.34 1.97 16.42
CA LYS A 147 -10.94 2.92 17.47
C LYS A 147 -11.28 4.36 17.09
N TYR A 148 -11.10 4.75 15.83
CA TYR A 148 -11.46 6.08 15.35
C TYR A 148 -12.98 6.30 15.35
N LEU A 149 -13.76 5.32 14.92
CA LEU A 149 -15.23 5.33 14.98
C LEU A 149 -15.75 5.49 16.42
N TYR A 150 -15.13 4.80 17.38
CA TYR A 150 -15.49 4.94 18.78
C TYR A 150 -15.19 6.34 19.33
N LYS A 151 -14.00 6.88 19.02
CA LYS A 151 -13.63 8.25 19.43
C LYS A 151 -14.59 9.30 18.88
N THR A 152 -15.03 9.16 17.63
CA THR A 152 -15.97 10.11 17.01
C THR A 152 -17.31 10.12 17.74
N ILE A 153 -17.79 8.98 18.24
CA ILE A 153 -19.00 8.93 19.09
C ILE A 153 -18.75 9.59 20.44
N VAL A 154 -17.68 9.19 21.15
CA VAL A 154 -17.38 9.69 22.50
C VAL A 154 -17.12 11.20 22.52
N THR A 155 -16.58 11.77 21.44
CA THR A 155 -16.30 13.22 21.34
C THR A 155 -17.53 14.01 20.85
N SER A 156 -18.60 13.34 20.39
CA SER A 156 -19.84 13.97 19.94
C SER A 156 -20.92 14.02 21.04
N ILE A 157 -20.59 13.57 22.25
CA ILE A 157 -21.40 13.63 23.48
C ILE A 157 -20.77 14.70 24.38
#